data_AF-A0A379AG58-F1
#
_entry.id   AF-A0A379AG58-F1
#
_cell.length_a   1.000
_cell.length_b   1.000
_cell.length_c   1.000
_cell.angle_alpha   90.00
_cell.angle_beta   90.00
_cell.angle_gamma   90.00
#
_symmetry.space_group_name_H-M   'P 1'
#
loop_
_entity.id
_entity.type
_entity.pdbx_description
1 polymer ?
#
loop_
_entity_poly.entity_id
_entity_poly.type
_entity_poly.pdbx_seq_one_letter_code
_entity_poly.pdbx_strand_id
1 'polypeptide(L)'
;MATIGAVIGYKAGLTGLPLILTGGIFGGVMAVVMPALAQPVVRRITDSDDVALGHFCTIGYLVTAAVAKVVGKGSRSTEDLKLPDNFKFLQDTYLSMALVMVPMYLIPAVAAGPAFIAQYSNGMNYLMYAFMQSIQFVAGVFVLYSGVRLLLNELVPAFRGIAMRVVPDAKPALDCPVMFPYAPNAVIVGFLATTLGSIVGMLVFPMFGLAMILPGLLTNFFAGGTAGVFGNAMGGRRGAMIGGFVHGLFITILPAILVPMLESYGFTGVTFSDSDVISTGLVLGHAFQNNWLFVALFIAFVTALAWFVNGKSTKPQEEKIHETL
;
A
#
# COMPACT_ATOMS: atom_id res chain seq x y z
N MET A 1 -4.20 -0.75 13.53
CA MET A 1 -3.57 0.36 14.30
C MET A 1 -3.90 0.32 15.79
N ALA A 2 -5.15 0.10 16.22
CA ALA A 2 -5.48 -0.05 17.65
C ALA A 2 -4.68 -1.18 18.34
N THR A 3 -4.45 -2.31 17.65
CA THR A 3 -3.68 -3.45 18.17
C THR A 3 -2.26 -3.07 18.59
N ILE A 4 -1.50 -2.39 17.74
CA ILE A 4 -0.13 -2.02 18.07
C ILE A 4 -0.09 -0.97 19.18
N GLY A 5 -1.08 -0.06 19.22
CA GLY A 5 -1.21 0.91 20.32
C GLY A 5 -1.52 0.22 21.65
N ALA A 6 -2.35 -0.82 21.65
CA ALA A 6 -2.60 -1.64 22.83
C ALA A 6 -1.37 -2.46 23.24
N VAL A 7 -0.68 -3.10 22.29
CA VAL A 7 0.52 -3.89 22.59
C VAL A 7 1.61 -3.03 23.23
N ILE A 8 1.91 -1.89 22.62
CA ILE A 8 2.94 -0.97 23.15
C ILE A 8 2.47 -0.34 24.46
N GLY A 9 1.22 0.10 24.55
CA GLY A 9 0.66 0.66 25.78
C GLY A 9 0.74 -0.33 26.94
N TYR A 10 0.40 -1.60 26.70
CA TYR A 10 0.50 -2.66 27.71
C TYR A 10 1.94 -2.88 28.16
N LYS A 11 2.88 -2.93 27.22
CA LYS A 11 4.31 -3.10 27.52
C LYS A 11 4.94 -1.87 28.19
N ALA A 12 4.34 -0.69 28.00
CA ALA A 12 4.68 0.53 28.72
C ALA A 12 4.02 0.61 30.12
N GLY A 13 3.27 -0.40 30.54
CA GLY A 13 2.66 -0.49 31.87
C GLY A 13 1.18 -0.06 31.96
N LEU A 14 0.55 0.30 30.84
CA LEU A 14 -0.88 0.62 30.84
C LEU A 14 -1.72 -0.66 30.94
N THR A 15 -2.70 -0.66 31.83
CA THR A 15 -3.65 -1.77 31.99
C THR A 15 -5.07 -1.23 32.15
N GLY A 16 -6.08 -2.06 31.95
CA GLY A 16 -7.49 -1.70 32.16
C GLY A 16 -7.95 -0.53 31.29
N LEU A 17 -8.68 0.41 31.90
CA LEU A 17 -9.32 1.52 31.18
C LEU A 17 -8.32 2.45 30.44
N PRO A 18 -7.18 2.89 31.03
CA PRO A 18 -6.18 3.67 30.30
C PRO A 18 -5.67 3.01 29.02
N LEU A 19 -5.50 1.69 29.02
CA LEU A 19 -5.07 0.93 27.85
C LEU A 19 -6.12 0.94 26.73
N ILE A 20 -7.38 0.70 27.10
CA ILE A 20 -8.51 0.70 26.18
C ILE A 20 -8.67 2.08 25.55
N LEU A 21 -8.63 3.14 26.36
CA LEU A 21 -8.75 4.52 25.89
C LEU A 21 -7.59 4.90 24.97
N THR A 22 -6.36 4.56 25.33
CA THR A 22 -5.18 4.87 24.51
C THR A 22 -5.25 4.18 23.15
N GLY A 23 -5.49 2.87 23.12
CA GLY A 23 -5.61 2.10 21.88
C GLY A 23 -6.81 2.53 21.02
N GLY A 24 -7.95 2.80 21.67
CA GLY A 24 -9.19 3.20 21.01
C GLY A 24 -9.13 4.61 20.40
N ILE A 25 -8.70 5.61 21.19
CA ILE A 25 -8.59 6.99 20.71
C ILE A 25 -7.55 7.07 19.60
N PHE A 26 -6.37 6.48 19.79
CA PHE A 26 -5.33 6.52 18.77
C PHE A 26 -5.75 5.80 17.48
N GLY A 27 -6.36 4.62 17.62
CA GLY A 27 -6.91 3.88 16.49
C GLY A 27 -7.98 4.67 15.73
N GLY A 28 -8.88 5.34 16.46
CA GLY A 28 -9.94 6.18 15.89
C GLY A 28 -9.41 7.41 15.17
N VAL A 29 -8.45 8.12 15.77
CA VAL A 29 -7.78 9.28 15.14
C VAL A 29 -7.12 8.84 13.83
N MET A 30 -6.36 7.75 13.83
CA MET A 30 -5.68 7.28 12.63
C MET A 30 -6.68 6.82 11.56
N ALA A 31 -7.82 6.21 11.95
CA ALA A 31 -8.87 5.80 11.01
C ALA A 31 -9.53 6.98 10.28
N VAL A 32 -9.46 8.20 10.83
CA VAL A 32 -9.98 9.42 10.19
C VAL A 32 -8.88 10.17 9.45
N VAL A 33 -7.72 10.35 10.09
CA VAL A 33 -6.62 11.16 9.56
C VAL A 33 -6.02 10.50 8.32
N MET A 34 -5.80 9.18 8.32
CA MET A 34 -5.15 8.51 7.20
C MET A 34 -5.95 8.65 5.90
N PRO A 35 -7.25 8.27 5.83
CA PRO A 35 -8.04 8.50 4.62
C PRO A 35 -8.07 9.98 4.19
N ALA A 36 -8.18 10.91 5.15
CA ALA A 36 -8.19 12.34 4.84
C ALA A 36 -6.89 12.84 4.20
N LEU A 37 -5.72 12.34 4.63
CA LEU A 37 -4.44 12.70 4.05
C LEU A 37 -4.27 12.16 2.62
N ALA A 38 -4.78 10.96 2.35
CA ALA A 38 -4.75 10.35 1.02
C ALA A 38 -5.79 10.93 0.06
N GLN A 39 -6.90 11.48 0.57
CA GLN A 39 -8.07 11.85 -0.23
C GLN A 39 -7.77 12.75 -1.44
N PRO A 40 -6.89 13.76 -1.38
CA PRO A 40 -6.59 14.56 -2.56
C PRO A 40 -5.98 13.77 -3.72
N VAL A 41 -5.21 12.71 -3.43
CA VAL A 41 -4.69 11.81 -4.46
C VAL A 41 -5.75 10.81 -4.89
N VAL A 42 -6.55 10.29 -3.95
CA VAL A 42 -7.68 9.40 -4.26
C VAL A 42 -8.64 10.05 -5.25
N ARG A 43 -9.03 11.31 -5.05
CA ARG A 43 -9.88 12.05 -5.99
C ARG A 43 -9.32 12.15 -7.41
N ARG A 44 -7.99 12.14 -7.56
CA ARG A 44 -7.32 12.12 -8.87
C ARG A 44 -7.25 10.73 -9.49
N ILE A 45 -7.34 9.69 -8.68
CA ILE A 45 -7.38 8.30 -9.14
C ILE A 45 -8.79 7.93 -9.59
N THR A 46 -9.80 8.35 -8.81
CA THR A 46 -11.20 7.96 -9.01
C THR A 46 -11.98 8.93 -9.88
N ASP A 47 -11.46 10.13 -10.13
CA ASP A 47 -12.17 11.26 -10.75
C ASP A 47 -13.51 11.58 -10.05
N SER A 48 -13.63 11.22 -8.77
CA SER A 48 -14.80 11.49 -7.93
C SER A 48 -14.42 11.61 -6.46
N ASP A 49 -15.35 12.09 -5.62
CA ASP A 49 -15.13 12.25 -4.18
C ASP A 49 -16.05 11.34 -3.34
N ASP A 50 -16.53 10.25 -3.95
CA ASP A 50 -17.53 9.36 -3.36
C ASP A 50 -16.95 8.29 -2.44
N VAL A 51 -15.66 7.97 -2.61
CA VAL A 51 -14.95 6.95 -1.84
C VAL A 51 -13.63 7.49 -1.30
N ALA A 52 -13.22 6.98 -0.15
CA ALA A 52 -11.93 7.25 0.46
C ALA A 52 -11.13 5.96 0.62
N LEU A 53 -9.82 6.10 0.83
CA LEU A 53 -8.93 4.95 1.07
C LEU A 53 -8.80 4.67 2.57
N GLY A 54 -9.42 3.59 3.02
CA GLY A 54 -9.34 3.06 4.38
C GLY A 54 -8.39 1.87 4.48
N HIS A 55 -7.09 2.12 4.41
CA HIS A 55 -6.06 1.09 4.50
C HIS A 55 -4.93 1.48 5.47
N PHE A 56 -3.97 0.58 5.70
CA PHE A 56 -2.93 0.73 6.71
C PHE A 56 -1.58 1.24 6.18
N CYS A 57 -1.51 1.70 4.93
CA CYS A 57 -0.23 2.10 4.29
C CYS A 57 -0.27 3.49 3.63
N THR A 58 -1.14 4.37 4.14
CA THR A 58 -1.32 5.73 3.62
C THR A 58 -0.03 6.55 3.59
N ILE A 59 0.78 6.52 4.66
CA ILE A 59 2.05 7.25 4.71
C ILE A 59 2.97 6.78 3.58
N GLY A 60 3.07 5.47 3.35
CA GLY A 60 3.81 4.89 2.22
C GLY A 60 3.27 5.37 0.87
N TYR A 61 1.95 5.43 0.71
CA TYR A 61 1.33 5.93 -0.53
C TYR A 61 1.63 7.42 -0.77
N LEU A 62 1.69 8.23 0.29
CA LEU A 62 2.08 9.64 0.20
C LEU A 62 3.57 9.80 -0.12
N VAL A 63 4.45 8.96 0.41
CA VAL A 63 5.88 8.92 0.01
C VAL A 63 5.98 8.63 -1.49
N THR A 64 5.23 7.64 -1.95
CA THR A 64 5.16 7.27 -3.37
C THR A 64 4.67 8.42 -4.23
N ALA A 65 3.57 9.06 -3.84
CA ALA A 65 3.01 10.22 -4.52
C ALA A 65 3.98 11.41 -4.56
N ALA A 66 4.71 11.67 -3.47
CA ALA A 66 5.69 12.75 -3.40
C ALA A 66 6.86 12.52 -4.36
N VAL A 67 7.43 11.31 -4.35
CA VAL A 67 8.50 10.92 -5.28
C VAL A 67 8.00 11.02 -6.71
N ALA A 68 6.82 10.45 -7.00
CA ALA A 68 6.21 10.47 -8.34
C ALA A 68 6.01 11.90 -8.87
N LYS A 69 5.58 12.84 -8.02
CA LYS A 69 5.40 14.25 -8.38
C LYS A 69 6.71 14.93 -8.81
N VAL A 70 7.85 14.49 -8.26
CA VAL A 70 9.18 15.02 -8.62
C VAL A 70 9.70 14.36 -9.90
N VAL A 71 9.69 13.03 -9.96
CA VAL A 71 10.37 12.25 -11.02
C VAL A 71 9.49 12.00 -12.26
N GLY A 72 8.18 12.16 -12.13
CA GLY A 72 7.18 11.77 -13.12
C GLY A 72 6.72 12.88 -14.07
N LYS A 73 7.29 14.08 -14.00
CA LYS A 73 6.89 15.21 -14.87
C LYS A 73 6.95 14.82 -16.35
N GLY A 74 5.84 15.02 -17.06
CA GLY A 74 5.71 14.71 -18.49
C GLY A 74 5.64 13.22 -18.83
N SER A 75 5.50 12.33 -17.83
CA SER A 75 5.32 10.90 -18.06
C SER A 75 3.86 10.58 -18.39
N ARG A 76 3.63 9.75 -19.41
CA ARG A 76 2.31 9.19 -19.72
C ARG A 76 1.88 8.16 -18.67
N SER A 77 0.57 7.91 -18.58
CA SER A 77 0.01 6.88 -17.70
C SER A 77 0.53 5.48 -18.09
N THR A 78 0.58 4.56 -17.13
CA THR A 78 0.72 3.12 -17.40
C THR A 78 -0.43 2.59 -18.26
N GLU A 79 -1.60 3.21 -18.15
CA GLU A 79 -2.80 2.80 -18.88
C GLU A 79 -2.79 3.25 -20.36
N ASP A 80 -1.93 4.23 -20.72
CA ASP A 80 -1.82 4.74 -22.10
C ASP A 80 -0.82 3.93 -22.97
N LEU A 81 -0.37 2.76 -22.48
CA LEU A 81 0.69 1.99 -23.13
C LEU A 81 0.18 1.35 -24.44
N LYS A 82 0.55 1.94 -25.57
CA LYS A 82 0.35 1.35 -26.90
C LYS A 82 1.51 0.41 -27.23
N LEU A 83 1.22 -0.89 -27.29
CA LEU A 83 2.19 -1.92 -27.63
C LEU A 83 2.19 -2.21 -29.14
N PRO A 84 3.33 -2.63 -29.72
CA PRO A 84 3.40 -3.11 -31.10
C PRO A 84 2.46 -4.31 -31.31
N ASP A 85 2.08 -4.60 -32.55
CA ASP A 85 1.09 -5.64 -32.88
C ASP A 85 1.39 -7.01 -32.25
N ASN A 86 2.66 -7.42 -32.25
CA ASN A 86 3.10 -8.69 -31.65
C ASN A 86 2.93 -8.77 -30.13
N PHE A 87 2.78 -7.64 -29.44
CA PHE A 87 2.64 -7.53 -28.00
C PHE A 87 1.26 -7.02 -27.57
N LYS A 88 0.32 -6.86 -28.50
CA LYS A 88 -1.05 -6.40 -28.20
C LYS A 88 -1.77 -7.26 -27.18
N PHE A 89 -1.44 -8.56 -27.11
CA PHE A 89 -2.00 -9.47 -26.11
C PHE A 89 -1.68 -9.04 -24.66
N LEU A 90 -0.58 -8.32 -24.43
CA LEU A 90 -0.22 -7.79 -23.10
C LEU A 90 -1.05 -6.57 -22.70
N GLN A 91 -1.95 -6.10 -23.55
CA GLN A 91 -2.97 -5.12 -23.17
C GLN A 91 -4.09 -5.78 -22.34
N ASP A 92 -4.24 -7.10 -22.42
CA ASP A 92 -5.07 -7.82 -21.46
C ASP A 92 -4.35 -7.87 -20.11
N THR A 93 -4.97 -7.27 -19.10
CA THR A 93 -4.38 -7.13 -17.76
C THR A 93 -4.06 -8.48 -17.13
N TYR A 94 -4.89 -9.51 -17.34
CA TYR A 94 -4.68 -10.82 -16.71
C TYR A 94 -3.56 -11.60 -17.42
N LEU A 95 -3.48 -11.49 -18.74
CA LEU A 95 -2.39 -12.09 -19.50
C LEU A 95 -1.05 -11.39 -19.23
N SER A 96 -1.06 -10.06 -19.11
CA SER A 96 0.09 -9.27 -18.66
C SER A 96 0.54 -9.66 -17.25
N MET A 97 -0.42 -9.84 -16.34
CA MET A 97 -0.15 -10.32 -14.99
C MET A 97 0.45 -11.73 -14.99
N ALA A 98 -0.10 -12.66 -15.79
CA ALA A 98 0.45 -14.01 -15.91
C ALA A 98 1.90 -14.00 -16.42
N LEU A 99 2.21 -13.17 -17.42
CA LEU A 99 3.58 -13.00 -17.92
C LEU A 99 4.55 -12.59 -16.80
N VAL A 100 4.09 -11.78 -15.85
CA VAL A 100 4.88 -11.31 -14.72
C VAL A 100 4.96 -12.34 -13.59
N MET A 101 3.83 -12.94 -13.21
CA MET A 101 3.74 -13.84 -12.05
C MET A 101 4.44 -15.17 -12.32
N VAL A 102 4.42 -15.70 -13.55
CA VAL A 102 5.06 -16.98 -13.88
C VAL A 102 6.56 -16.94 -13.55
N PRO A 103 7.37 -15.98 -14.06
CA PRO A 103 8.76 -15.84 -13.63
C PRO A 103 8.93 -15.60 -12.13
N MET A 104 8.06 -14.80 -11.51
CA MET A 104 8.15 -14.50 -10.07
C MET A 104 7.98 -15.73 -9.18
N TYR A 105 7.25 -16.76 -9.63
CA TYR A 105 7.13 -18.02 -8.91
C TYR A 105 8.19 -19.04 -9.35
N LEU A 106 8.53 -19.09 -10.65
CA LEU A 106 9.49 -20.06 -11.17
C LEU A 106 10.92 -19.78 -10.70
N ILE A 107 11.36 -18.52 -10.68
CA ILE A 107 12.74 -18.18 -10.28
C ILE A 107 13.03 -18.61 -8.83
N PRO A 108 12.19 -18.27 -7.82
CA PRO A 108 12.36 -18.77 -6.47
C PRO A 108 12.22 -20.29 -6.37
N ALA A 109 11.35 -20.92 -7.16
CA ALA A 109 11.19 -22.37 -7.15
C ALA A 109 12.45 -23.10 -7.65
N VAL A 110 13.12 -22.56 -8.69
CA VAL A 110 14.43 -23.04 -9.16
C VAL A 110 15.49 -22.87 -8.09
N ALA A 111 15.54 -21.70 -7.43
CA ALA A 111 16.50 -21.43 -6.37
C ALA A 111 16.30 -22.31 -5.12
N ALA A 112 15.05 -22.59 -4.73
CA ALA A 112 14.72 -23.46 -3.62
C ALA A 112 14.96 -24.95 -3.94
N GLY A 113 14.81 -25.33 -5.20
CA GLY A 113 15.04 -26.67 -5.70
C GLY A 113 13.89 -27.66 -5.43
N PRO A 114 13.95 -28.84 -6.06
CA PRO A 114 12.85 -29.82 -6.04
C PRO A 114 12.58 -30.40 -4.64
N ALA A 115 13.61 -30.61 -3.83
CA ALA A 115 13.48 -31.23 -2.51
C ALA A 115 12.68 -30.36 -1.52
N PHE A 116 12.88 -29.04 -1.57
CA PHE A 116 12.15 -28.11 -0.71
C PHE A 116 10.67 -28.01 -1.13
N ILE A 117 10.42 -27.83 -2.43
CA ILE A 117 9.07 -27.65 -2.96
C ILE A 117 8.23 -28.94 -2.89
N ALA A 118 8.85 -30.12 -2.91
CA ALA A 118 8.16 -31.41 -2.78
C ALA A 118 7.29 -31.53 -1.52
N GLN A 119 7.63 -30.79 -0.45
CA GLN A 119 6.85 -30.72 0.79
C GLN A 119 5.47 -30.07 0.60
N TYR A 120 5.31 -29.27 -0.46
CA TYR A 120 4.11 -28.50 -0.78
C TYR A 120 3.42 -28.97 -2.06
N SER A 121 4.16 -29.61 -2.97
CA SER A 121 3.68 -29.93 -4.32
C SER A 121 2.82 -31.19 -4.41
N ASN A 122 2.65 -31.94 -3.32
CA ASN A 122 1.85 -33.17 -3.27
C ASN A 122 2.19 -34.17 -4.40
N GLY A 123 3.49 -34.34 -4.69
CA GLY A 123 3.98 -35.23 -5.76
C GLY A 123 3.99 -34.62 -7.16
N MET A 124 3.52 -33.39 -7.34
CA MET A 124 3.66 -32.65 -8.60
C MET A 124 5.11 -32.19 -8.81
N ASN A 125 5.57 -32.15 -10.07
CA ASN A 125 6.85 -31.55 -10.43
C ASN A 125 6.93 -30.10 -9.91
N TYR A 126 8.05 -29.73 -9.29
CA TYR A 126 8.19 -28.45 -8.59
C TYR A 126 8.01 -27.21 -9.49
N LEU A 127 8.43 -27.28 -10.77
CA LEU A 127 8.23 -26.19 -11.73
C LEU A 127 6.77 -26.11 -12.16
N MET A 128 6.12 -27.25 -12.38
CA MET A 128 4.69 -27.29 -12.69
C MET A 128 3.86 -26.76 -11.52
N TYR A 129 4.21 -27.14 -10.30
CA TYR A 129 3.57 -26.62 -9.09
C TYR A 129 3.71 -25.10 -9.00
N ALA A 130 4.92 -24.56 -9.16
CA ALA A 130 5.16 -23.12 -9.16
C ALA A 130 4.42 -22.38 -10.29
N PHE A 131 4.39 -22.97 -11.50
CA PHE A 131 3.58 -22.46 -12.61
C PHE A 131 2.09 -22.41 -12.23
N MET A 132 1.52 -23.51 -11.72
CA MET A 132 0.12 -23.56 -11.30
C MET A 132 -0.19 -22.55 -10.19
N GLN A 133 0.71 -22.37 -9.21
CA GLN A 133 0.57 -21.34 -8.18
C GLN A 133 0.55 -19.92 -8.76
N SER A 134 1.36 -19.64 -9.78
CA SER A 134 1.34 -18.34 -10.46
C SER A 134 0.04 -18.09 -11.23
N ILE A 135 -0.52 -19.11 -11.88
CA ILE A 135 -1.82 -19.02 -12.56
C ILE A 135 -2.96 -18.87 -11.54
N GLN A 136 -2.89 -19.59 -10.42
CA GLN A 136 -3.85 -19.46 -9.32
C GLN A 136 -3.86 -18.04 -8.73
N PHE A 137 -2.69 -17.39 -8.64
CA PHE A 137 -2.61 -15.99 -8.26
C PHE A 137 -3.38 -15.08 -9.23
N VAL A 138 -3.14 -15.22 -10.54
CA VAL A 138 -3.83 -14.43 -11.57
C VAL A 138 -5.34 -14.65 -11.51
N ALA A 139 -5.79 -15.89 -11.36
CA ALA A 139 -7.20 -16.22 -11.19
C ALA A 139 -7.78 -15.59 -9.91
N GLY A 140 -7.03 -15.59 -8.81
CA GLY A 140 -7.41 -14.91 -7.57
C GLY A 140 -7.59 -13.40 -7.76
N VAL A 141 -6.71 -12.76 -8.53
CA VAL A 141 -6.84 -11.33 -8.85
C VAL A 141 -8.03 -11.04 -9.77
N PHE A 142 -8.34 -11.94 -10.71
CA PHE A 142 -9.55 -11.85 -11.52
C PHE A 142 -10.82 -11.85 -10.66
N VAL A 143 -10.90 -12.77 -9.70
CA VAL A 143 -12.02 -12.85 -8.75
C VAL A 143 -12.06 -11.59 -7.87
N LEU A 144 -10.90 -11.12 -7.39
CA LEU A 144 -10.77 -9.89 -6.60
C LEU A 144 -11.33 -8.67 -7.37
N TYR A 145 -10.90 -8.44 -8.61
CA TYR A 145 -11.36 -7.30 -9.40
C TYR A 145 -12.86 -7.35 -9.69
N SER A 146 -13.38 -8.54 -9.97
CA SER A 146 -14.81 -8.75 -10.18
C SER A 146 -15.62 -8.44 -8.90
N GLY A 147 -15.16 -8.93 -7.75
CA GLY A 147 -15.79 -8.69 -6.46
C GLY A 147 -15.74 -7.23 -6.01
N VAL A 148 -14.61 -6.55 -6.20
CA VAL A 148 -14.45 -5.13 -5.86
C VAL A 148 -15.42 -4.25 -6.65
N ARG A 149 -15.58 -4.50 -7.97
CA ARG A 149 -16.53 -3.74 -8.79
C ARG A 149 -17.97 -3.92 -8.34
N LEU A 150 -18.36 -5.16 -8.01
CA LEU A 150 -19.67 -5.45 -7.46
C LEU A 150 -19.90 -4.71 -6.13
N LEU A 151 -18.91 -4.76 -5.24
CA LEU A 151 -18.96 -4.11 -3.93
C LEU A 151 -19.09 -2.60 -4.04
N LEU A 152 -18.38 -1.94 -4.98
CA LEU A 152 -18.48 -0.50 -5.18
C LEU A 152 -19.88 -0.07 -5.66
N ASN A 153 -20.48 -0.84 -6.56
CA ASN A 153 -21.81 -0.54 -7.09
C ASN A 153 -22.90 -0.60 -6.02
N GLU A 154 -22.72 -1.40 -4.97
CA GLU A 154 -23.72 -1.57 -3.90
C GLU A 154 -23.41 -0.71 -2.66
N LEU A 155 -22.14 -0.64 -2.23
CA LEU A 155 -21.77 0.09 -1.01
C LEU A 155 -21.86 1.60 -1.18
N VAL A 156 -21.46 2.16 -2.33
CA VAL A 156 -21.47 3.62 -2.51
C VAL A 156 -22.91 4.18 -2.41
N PRO A 157 -23.92 3.61 -3.08
CA PRO A 157 -25.32 4.02 -2.88
C PRO A 157 -25.84 3.78 -1.46
N ALA A 158 -25.47 2.65 -0.83
CA ALA A 158 -25.91 2.35 0.53
C ALA A 158 -25.37 3.35 1.57
N PHE A 159 -24.11 3.78 1.42
CA PHE A 159 -23.50 4.77 2.31
C PHE A 159 -24.13 6.16 2.18
N ARG A 160 -24.69 6.49 1.01
CA ARG A 160 -25.48 7.73 0.84
C ARG A 160 -26.64 7.81 1.85
N GLY A 161 -27.28 6.69 2.16
CA GLY A 161 -28.35 6.61 3.17
C GLY A 161 -27.86 6.93 4.59
N ILE A 162 -26.66 6.47 4.94
CA ILE A 162 -26.02 6.79 6.23
C ILE A 162 -25.60 8.26 6.26
N ALA A 163 -25.00 8.75 5.17
CA ALA A 163 -24.55 10.13 5.05
C ALA A 163 -25.71 11.13 5.22
N MET A 164 -26.90 10.82 4.68
CA MET A 164 -28.08 11.67 4.81
C MET A 164 -28.70 11.69 6.23
N ARG A 165 -28.43 10.71 7.09
CA ARG A 165 -29.12 10.56 8.39
C ARG A 165 -28.24 10.64 9.63
N VAL A 166 -27.01 10.14 9.56
CA VAL A 166 -26.16 9.95 10.75
C VAL A 166 -24.98 10.93 10.75
N VAL A 167 -24.25 10.98 9.63
CA VAL A 167 -23.07 11.85 9.50
C VAL A 167 -23.11 12.53 8.12
N PRO A 168 -23.62 13.78 8.04
CA PRO A 168 -23.65 14.55 6.80
C PRO A 168 -22.29 14.55 6.09
N ASP A 169 -22.32 14.36 4.78
CA ASP A 169 -21.14 14.35 3.89
C ASP A 169 -20.08 13.27 4.22
N ALA A 170 -20.44 12.26 5.02
CA ALA A 170 -19.55 11.13 5.27
C ALA A 170 -19.27 10.33 4.01
N LYS A 171 -17.99 9.98 3.84
CA LYS A 171 -17.50 9.17 2.72
C LYS A 171 -17.04 7.81 3.25
N PRO A 172 -17.46 6.69 2.64
CA PRO A 172 -16.94 5.38 3.00
C PRO A 172 -15.45 5.29 2.68
N ALA A 173 -14.64 5.02 3.69
CA ALA A 173 -13.25 4.64 3.52
C ALA A 173 -13.18 3.11 3.32
N LEU A 174 -12.75 2.68 2.13
CA LEU A 174 -12.73 1.28 1.72
C LEU A 174 -11.29 0.76 1.55
N ASP A 175 -11.14 -0.56 1.57
CA ASP A 175 -9.83 -1.19 1.48
C ASP A 175 -9.13 -0.90 0.14
N CYS A 176 -7.80 -1.00 0.14
CA CYS A 176 -6.93 -0.64 -0.97
C CYS A 176 -7.23 -1.29 -2.34
N PRO A 177 -7.81 -2.52 -2.43
CA PRO A 177 -8.18 -3.09 -3.73
C PRO A 177 -9.23 -2.29 -4.48
N VAL A 178 -10.01 -1.43 -3.81
CA VAL A 178 -10.94 -0.50 -4.46
C VAL A 178 -10.25 0.39 -5.48
N MET A 179 -8.96 0.67 -5.31
CA MET A 179 -8.20 1.50 -6.25
C MET A 179 -7.74 0.72 -7.50
N PHE A 180 -7.74 -0.61 -7.47
CA PHE A 180 -7.15 -1.43 -8.53
C PHE A 180 -7.88 -1.36 -9.87
N PRO A 181 -9.22 -1.35 -9.93
CA PRO A 181 -9.94 -1.21 -11.18
C PRO A 181 -9.69 0.10 -11.94
N TYR A 182 -9.24 1.16 -11.24
CA TYR A 182 -8.99 2.47 -11.84
C TYR A 182 -7.67 2.55 -12.62
N ALA A 183 -6.65 1.80 -12.20
CA ALA A 183 -5.37 1.71 -12.93
C ALA A 183 -4.74 0.30 -12.80
N PRO A 184 -5.31 -0.72 -13.48
CA PRO A 184 -4.88 -2.10 -13.29
C PRO A 184 -3.43 -2.37 -13.72
N ASN A 185 -2.93 -1.69 -14.77
CA ASN A 185 -1.53 -1.86 -15.16
C ASN A 185 -0.59 -1.21 -14.15
N ALA A 186 -0.98 -0.08 -13.55
CA ALA A 186 -0.22 0.55 -12.47
C ALA A 186 -0.05 -0.37 -11.24
N VAL A 187 -1.05 -1.22 -10.94
CA VAL A 187 -0.96 -2.20 -9.84
C VAL A 187 0.19 -3.17 -10.07
N ILE A 188 0.30 -3.73 -11.28
CA ILE A 188 1.35 -4.70 -11.62
C ILE A 188 2.73 -4.02 -11.58
N VAL A 189 2.85 -2.83 -12.18
CA VAL A 189 4.11 -2.06 -12.20
C VAL A 189 4.54 -1.69 -10.79
N GLY A 190 3.60 -1.21 -9.96
CA GLY A 190 3.85 -0.86 -8.57
C GLY A 190 4.24 -2.05 -7.71
N PHE A 191 3.56 -3.18 -7.87
CA PHE A 191 3.89 -4.44 -7.20
C PHE A 191 5.33 -4.88 -7.51
N LEU A 192 5.73 -4.90 -8.78
CA LEU A 192 7.07 -5.29 -9.18
C LEU A 192 8.13 -4.33 -8.64
N ALA A 193 7.90 -3.04 -8.81
CA ALA A 193 8.83 -2.02 -8.35
C ALA A 193 8.98 -2.06 -6.82
N THR A 194 7.87 -2.19 -6.09
CA THR A 194 7.87 -2.34 -4.63
C THR A 194 8.59 -3.62 -4.23
N THR A 195 8.34 -4.74 -4.90
CA THR A 195 9.02 -6.01 -4.60
C THR A 195 10.53 -5.87 -4.78
N LEU A 196 10.97 -5.26 -5.87
CA LEU A 196 12.39 -5.00 -6.11
C LEU A 196 12.98 -4.07 -5.04
N GLY A 197 12.28 -2.98 -4.70
CA GLY A 197 12.68 -2.07 -3.63
C GLY A 197 12.81 -2.77 -2.28
N SER A 198 11.85 -3.64 -1.93
CA SER A 198 11.87 -4.39 -0.69
C SER A 198 13.00 -5.44 -0.66
N ILE A 199 13.29 -6.12 -1.77
CA ILE A 199 14.45 -7.04 -1.88
C ILE A 199 15.76 -6.27 -1.71
N VAL A 200 15.90 -5.11 -2.34
CA VAL A 200 17.07 -4.24 -2.16
C VAL A 200 17.19 -3.83 -0.69
N GLY A 201 16.10 -3.37 -0.07
CA GLY A 201 16.09 -3.00 1.35
C GLY A 201 16.48 -4.17 2.26
N MET A 202 15.96 -5.38 2.00
CA MET A 202 16.27 -6.59 2.75
C MET A 202 17.77 -6.89 2.75
N LEU A 203 18.44 -6.71 1.62
CA LEU A 203 19.87 -7.00 1.49
C LEU A 203 20.74 -5.85 2.02
N VAL A 204 20.33 -4.60 1.80
CA VAL A 204 21.15 -3.41 2.07
C VAL A 204 21.06 -2.94 3.52
N PHE A 205 19.87 -2.93 4.13
CA PHE A 205 19.71 -2.38 5.49
C PHE A 205 20.49 -3.14 6.57
N PRO A 206 20.65 -4.48 6.52
CA PRO A 206 21.52 -5.19 7.45
C PRO A 206 22.98 -4.77 7.42
N MET A 207 23.47 -4.25 6.29
CA MET A 207 24.84 -3.74 6.16
C MET A 207 25.07 -2.47 7.02
N PHE A 208 23.99 -1.81 7.44
CA PHE A 208 24.00 -0.64 8.33
C PHE A 208 23.59 -0.99 9.77
N GLY A 209 23.53 -2.28 10.13
CA GLY A 209 23.15 -2.74 11.47
C GLY A 209 21.64 -2.74 11.74
N LEU A 210 20.81 -2.62 10.71
CA LEU A 210 19.35 -2.75 10.84
C LEU A 210 18.90 -4.20 10.70
N ALA A 211 17.69 -4.52 11.18
CA ALA A 211 17.14 -5.87 11.04
C ALA A 211 16.92 -6.25 9.56
N MET A 212 17.15 -7.52 9.22
CA MET A 212 16.80 -8.07 7.91
C MET A 212 15.29 -8.32 7.85
N ILE A 213 14.61 -7.53 7.02
CA ILE A 213 13.15 -7.65 6.84
C ILE A 213 12.86 -8.43 5.56
N LEU A 214 12.24 -9.59 5.72
CA LEU A 214 11.80 -10.44 4.61
C LEU A 214 10.58 -9.80 3.91
N PRO A 215 10.64 -9.50 2.61
CA PRO A 215 9.51 -8.92 1.88
C PRO A 215 8.32 -9.88 1.81
N GLY A 216 7.15 -9.44 2.29
CA GLY A 216 5.91 -10.19 2.15
C GLY A 216 5.27 -9.98 0.77
N LEU A 217 4.94 -11.07 0.07
CA LEU A 217 4.25 -11.00 -1.23
C LEU A 217 2.90 -10.29 -1.12
N LEU A 218 2.15 -10.57 -0.05
CA LEU A 218 0.84 -9.96 0.21
C LEU A 218 0.97 -8.43 0.30
N THR A 219 1.85 -7.94 1.18
CA THR A 219 2.08 -6.50 1.36
C THR A 219 2.63 -5.85 0.09
N ASN A 220 3.60 -6.48 -0.57
CA ASN A 220 4.14 -5.92 -1.81
C ASN A 220 3.07 -5.85 -2.91
N PHE A 221 2.15 -6.83 -2.99
CA PHE A 221 1.08 -6.80 -3.99
C PHE A 221 0.01 -5.77 -3.64
N PHE A 222 -0.55 -5.84 -2.43
CA PHE A 222 -1.64 -4.96 -2.03
C PHE A 222 -1.14 -3.52 -1.85
N ALA A 223 -0.19 -3.31 -0.93
CA ALA A 223 0.35 -1.98 -0.69
C ALA A 223 1.22 -1.50 -1.85
N GLY A 224 2.08 -2.34 -2.42
CA GLY A 224 2.87 -1.92 -3.58
C GLY A 224 2.03 -1.67 -4.84
N GLY A 225 0.95 -2.43 -5.02
CA GLY A 225 -0.03 -2.18 -6.09
C GLY A 225 -0.72 -0.84 -5.93
N THR A 226 -1.22 -0.53 -4.73
CA THR A 226 -1.83 0.78 -4.44
C THR A 226 -0.82 1.92 -4.54
N ALA A 227 0.41 1.71 -4.09
CA ALA A 227 1.51 2.66 -4.30
C ALA A 227 1.75 2.91 -5.80
N GLY A 228 1.71 1.87 -6.63
CA GLY A 228 1.74 1.98 -8.09
C GLY A 228 0.64 2.88 -8.65
N VAL A 229 -0.61 2.68 -8.20
CA VAL A 229 -1.76 3.50 -8.60
C VAL A 229 -1.56 4.97 -8.19
N PHE A 230 -1.11 5.22 -6.96
CA PHE A 230 -0.79 6.58 -6.47
C PHE A 230 0.36 7.21 -7.27
N GLY A 231 1.41 6.45 -7.56
CA GLY A 231 2.54 6.88 -8.36
C GLY A 231 2.15 7.19 -9.80
N ASN A 232 1.25 6.39 -10.39
CA ASN A 232 0.74 6.61 -11.73
C ASN A 232 -0.12 7.88 -11.81
N ALA A 233 -1.04 8.09 -10.87
CA ALA A 233 -1.87 9.30 -10.82
C ALA A 233 -1.04 10.59 -10.65
N MET A 234 0.10 10.51 -9.94
CA MET A 234 0.93 11.69 -9.64
C MET A 234 2.09 11.90 -10.61
N GLY A 235 2.50 10.87 -11.36
CA GLY A 235 3.72 10.92 -12.17
C GLY A 235 3.78 9.90 -13.31
N GLY A 236 2.66 9.33 -13.73
CA GLY A 236 2.55 8.34 -14.80
C GLY A 236 3.40 7.08 -14.57
N ARG A 237 3.77 6.40 -15.66
CA ARG A 237 4.61 5.18 -15.61
C ARG A 237 5.93 5.35 -14.87
N ARG A 238 6.60 6.51 -14.98
CA ARG A 238 7.84 6.79 -14.22
C ARG A 238 7.56 6.92 -12.74
N GLY A 239 6.46 7.58 -12.36
CA GLY A 239 6.00 7.69 -10.99
C GLY A 239 5.64 6.32 -10.40
N ALA A 240 4.94 5.47 -11.13
CA ALA A 240 4.60 4.11 -10.70
C ALA A 240 5.86 3.25 -10.44
N MET A 241 6.84 3.28 -11.36
CA MET A 241 8.08 2.51 -11.21
C MET A 241 9.00 3.06 -10.12
N ILE A 242 9.39 4.34 -10.18
CA ILE A 242 10.36 4.91 -9.24
C ILE A 242 9.72 5.08 -7.86
N GLY A 243 8.48 5.58 -7.83
CA GLY A 243 7.72 5.72 -6.61
C GLY A 243 7.45 4.36 -5.95
N GLY A 244 7.07 3.34 -6.71
CA GLY A 244 6.93 1.98 -6.18
C GLY A 244 8.23 1.40 -5.64
N PHE A 245 9.37 1.63 -6.31
CA PHE A 245 10.67 1.20 -5.79
C PHE A 245 11.02 1.87 -4.46
N VAL A 246 10.81 3.18 -4.35
CA VAL A 246 11.02 3.91 -3.09
C VAL A 246 10.02 3.45 -2.02
N HIS A 247 8.78 3.13 -2.40
CA HIS A 247 7.80 2.53 -1.50
C HIS A 247 8.32 1.22 -0.89
N GLY A 248 8.88 0.32 -1.72
CA GLY A 248 9.48 -0.94 -1.26
C GLY A 248 10.59 -0.72 -0.24
N LEU A 249 11.50 0.22 -0.50
CA LEU A 249 12.54 0.61 0.47
C LEU A 249 11.92 1.16 1.76
N PHE A 250 10.89 2.00 1.64
CA PHE A 250 10.23 2.66 2.76
C PHE A 250 9.48 1.67 3.67
N ILE A 251 8.72 0.73 3.10
CA ILE A 251 8.03 -0.31 3.88
C ILE A 251 8.97 -1.37 4.44
N THR A 252 10.24 -1.38 4.01
CA THR A 252 11.27 -2.28 4.54
C THR A 252 12.11 -1.60 5.63
N ILE A 253 12.42 -0.30 5.51
CA ILE A 253 13.20 0.43 6.51
C ILE A 253 12.39 0.73 7.77
N LEU A 254 11.11 1.08 7.62
CA LEU A 254 10.22 1.35 8.75
C LEU A 254 10.17 0.21 9.77
N PRO A 255 9.87 -1.05 9.38
CA PRO A 255 9.89 -2.15 10.34
C PRO A 255 11.30 -2.44 10.85
N ALA A 256 12.34 -2.23 10.05
CA ALA A 256 13.73 -2.44 10.49
C ALA A 256 14.13 -1.48 11.64
N ILE A 257 13.57 -0.27 11.68
CA ILE A 257 13.74 0.70 12.78
C ILE A 257 12.84 0.36 13.98
N LEU A 258 11.66 -0.24 13.74
CA LEU A 258 10.74 -0.64 14.81
C LEU A 258 11.20 -1.90 15.57
N VAL A 259 11.90 -2.83 14.92
CA VAL A 259 12.31 -4.12 15.52
C VAL A 259 13.06 -3.96 16.86
N PRO A 260 14.09 -3.10 17.01
CA PRO A 260 14.78 -2.93 18.29
C PRO A 260 13.85 -2.52 19.43
N MET A 261 12.83 -1.70 19.14
CA MET A 261 11.82 -1.30 20.11
C MET A 261 10.93 -2.49 20.49
N LEU A 262 10.49 -3.29 19.52
CA LEU A 262 9.71 -4.51 19.77
C LEU A 262 10.50 -5.54 20.60
N GLU A 263 11.80 -5.70 20.32
CA GLU A 263 12.69 -6.58 21.07
C GLU A 263 12.85 -6.12 22.52
N SER A 264 12.94 -4.80 22.77
CA SER A 264 12.95 -4.25 24.14
C SER A 264 11.68 -4.58 24.93
N TYR A 265 10.58 -4.87 24.23
CA TYR A 265 9.32 -5.32 24.81
C TYR A 265 9.15 -6.85 24.82
N GLY A 266 10.15 -7.59 24.37
CA GLY A 266 10.18 -9.06 24.36
C GLY A 266 9.53 -9.71 23.14
N PHE A 267 9.32 -8.96 22.05
CA PHE A 267 8.88 -9.51 20.77
C PHE A 267 10.11 -9.78 19.89
N THR A 268 10.40 -11.06 19.64
CA THR A 268 11.58 -11.48 18.86
C THR A 268 11.17 -11.98 17.48
N GLY A 269 11.86 -11.52 16.43
CA GLY A 269 11.69 -12.05 15.07
C GLY A 269 10.34 -11.74 14.41
N VAL A 270 9.55 -10.82 14.97
CA VAL A 270 8.25 -10.42 14.46
C VAL A 270 8.14 -8.91 14.36
N THR A 271 7.45 -8.44 13.32
CA THR A 271 7.17 -7.02 13.10
C THR A 271 5.87 -6.87 12.31
N PHE A 272 5.45 -5.63 12.09
CA PHE A 272 4.32 -5.29 11.22
C PHE A 272 4.83 -4.94 9.83
N SER A 273 3.95 -5.03 8.83
CA SER A 273 4.31 -4.80 7.42
C SER A 273 3.82 -3.45 6.88
N ASP A 274 2.68 -2.97 7.37
CA ASP A 274 2.05 -1.76 6.82
C ASP A 274 2.58 -0.47 7.48
N SER A 275 2.88 0.53 6.65
CA SER A 275 3.58 1.74 7.10
C SER A 275 2.85 2.52 8.19
N ASP A 276 1.51 2.62 8.17
CA ASP A 276 0.75 3.40 9.17
C ASP A 276 0.73 2.68 10.52
N VAL A 277 0.69 1.34 10.51
CA VAL A 277 0.75 0.52 11.73
C VAL A 277 2.13 0.66 12.35
N ILE A 278 3.20 0.55 11.55
CA ILE A 278 4.56 0.70 12.04
C ILE A 278 4.82 2.12 12.56
N SER A 279 4.35 3.13 11.82
CA SER A 279 4.45 4.54 12.21
C SER A 279 3.71 4.82 13.52
N THR A 280 2.53 4.25 13.70
CA THR A 280 1.81 4.28 14.98
C THR A 280 2.67 3.71 16.09
N GLY A 281 3.30 2.55 15.84
CA GLY A 281 4.17 1.90 16.81
C GLY A 281 5.35 2.76 17.22
N LEU A 282 6.06 3.30 16.23
CA LEU A 282 7.21 4.19 16.43
C LEU A 282 6.83 5.45 17.23
N VAL A 283 5.72 6.10 16.86
CA VAL A 283 5.25 7.31 17.56
C VAL A 283 4.87 7.02 19.01
N LEU A 284 4.04 5.99 19.24
CA LEU A 284 3.60 5.66 20.60
C LEU A 284 4.75 5.15 21.47
N GLY A 285 5.59 4.26 20.94
CA GLY A 285 6.70 3.70 21.70
C GLY A 285 7.73 4.75 22.09
N HIS A 286 8.09 5.66 21.18
CA HIS A 286 8.99 6.76 21.52
C HIS A 286 8.34 7.79 22.45
N ALA A 287 7.02 8.02 22.37
CA ALA A 287 6.32 8.86 23.34
C ALA A 287 6.39 8.26 24.76
N PHE A 288 6.16 6.96 24.92
CA PHE A 288 6.27 6.28 26.22
C PHE A 288 7.71 6.22 26.75
N GLN A 289 8.70 6.24 25.88
CA GLN A 289 10.12 6.34 26.24
C GLN A 289 10.58 7.80 26.49
N ASN A 290 9.66 8.77 26.53
CA ASN A 290 9.93 10.22 26.66
C ASN A 290 10.81 10.83 25.55
N ASN A 291 10.93 10.17 24.39
CA ASN A 291 11.63 10.71 23.23
C ASN A 291 10.70 11.58 22.37
N TRP A 292 10.32 12.73 22.92
CA TRP A 292 9.41 13.69 22.26
C TRP A 292 10.02 14.35 21.02
N LEU A 293 11.35 14.40 20.91
CA LEU A 293 12.04 14.91 19.73
C LEU A 293 11.74 14.03 18.51
N PHE A 294 11.86 12.70 18.64
CA PHE A 294 11.51 11.79 17.56
C PHE A 294 10.04 11.95 17.15
N VAL A 295 9.13 12.00 18.12
CA VAL A 295 7.69 12.16 17.87
C VAL A 295 7.41 13.43 17.09
N ALA A 296 7.97 14.57 17.51
CA ALA A 296 7.79 15.85 16.84
C ALA A 296 8.35 15.83 15.41
N LEU A 297 9.56 15.28 15.21
CA LEU A 297 10.18 15.17 13.89
C LEU A 297 9.39 14.24 12.95
N PHE A 298 8.86 13.14 13.46
CA PHE A 298 8.07 12.21 12.67
C PHE A 298 6.72 12.82 12.25
N ILE A 299 6.04 13.52 13.16
CA ILE A 299 4.81 14.26 12.82
C ILE A 299 5.12 15.39 11.83
N ALA A 300 6.22 16.12 12.01
CA ALA A 300 6.67 17.13 11.05
C ALA A 300 6.96 16.53 9.67
N PHE A 301 7.56 15.34 9.61
CA PHE A 301 7.79 14.61 8.36
C PHE A 301 6.47 14.26 7.66
N VAL A 302 5.50 13.66 8.36
CA VAL A 302 4.20 13.28 7.77
C VAL A 302 3.42 14.51 7.32
N THR A 303 3.40 15.58 8.11
CA THR A 303 2.70 16.83 7.77
C THR A 303 3.36 17.55 6.59
N ALA A 304 4.70 17.62 6.55
CA ALA A 304 5.44 18.17 5.41
C ALA A 304 5.22 17.34 4.14
N LEU A 305 5.18 16.01 4.26
CA LEU A 305 4.90 15.10 3.16
C LEU A 305 3.51 15.34 2.59
N ALA A 306 2.48 15.35 3.45
CA ALA A 306 1.11 15.64 3.05
C ALA A 306 1.00 17.03 2.42
N TRP A 307 1.62 18.05 3.01
CA TRP A 307 1.66 19.40 2.43
C TRP A 307 2.39 19.43 1.08
N PHE A 308 3.48 18.70 0.89
CA PHE A 308 4.19 18.68 -0.39
C PHE A 308 3.38 17.99 -1.49
N VAL A 309 2.72 16.87 -1.17
CA VAL A 309 1.84 16.14 -2.10
C VAL A 309 0.64 17.02 -2.46
N ASN A 310 -0.03 17.61 -1.45
CA ASN A 310 -1.32 18.27 -1.61
C ASN A 310 -1.23 19.78 -1.91
N GLY A 311 -0.17 20.46 -1.49
CA GLY A 311 -0.02 21.93 -1.44
C GLY A 311 0.26 22.65 -2.76
N LYS A 312 0.13 21.95 -3.90
CA LYS A 312 0.14 22.58 -5.24
C LYS A 312 -0.88 21.90 -6.14
N SER A 313 -2.16 21.98 -5.78
CA SER A 313 -3.25 21.75 -6.73
C SER A 313 -3.58 23.09 -7.41
N THR A 314 -2.77 23.50 -8.38
CA THR A 314 -3.12 24.62 -9.25
C THR A 314 -4.19 24.16 -10.24
N LYS A 315 -5.35 24.81 -10.10
CA LYS A 315 -6.58 24.77 -10.88
C LYS A 315 -7.55 23.62 -10.57
N PRO A 316 -8.76 23.94 -10.04
CA PRO A 316 -9.93 23.11 -10.26
C PRO A 316 -10.08 22.91 -11.77
N GLN A 317 -10.35 21.68 -12.20
CA GLN A 317 -10.92 21.45 -13.53
C GLN A 317 -12.23 22.22 -13.56
N GLU A 318 -12.34 23.22 -14.44
CA GLU A 318 -13.60 23.92 -14.69
C GLU A 318 -14.69 22.89 -14.96
N GLU A 319 -15.81 23.03 -14.25
CA GLU A 319 -17.06 22.38 -14.61
C GLU A 319 -17.31 22.63 -16.10
N LYS A 320 -17.20 21.58 -16.92
CA LYS A 320 -17.86 21.58 -18.21
C LYS A 320 -19.35 21.50 -17.93
N ILE A 321 -19.96 22.66 -17.72
CA ILE A 321 -21.40 22.85 -17.83
C ILE A 321 -21.74 22.43 -19.26
N HIS A 322 -22.30 21.24 -19.41
CA HIS A 322 -23.02 20.87 -20.61
C HIS A 322 -24.29 21.74 -20.65
N GLU A 323 -24.20 22.91 -21.26
CA GLU A 323 -25.37 23.55 -21.85
C GLU A 323 -25.79 22.70 -23.05
N THR A 324 -26.77 21.82 -22.82
CA THR A 324 -27.63 21.32 -23.89
C THR A 324 -28.97 22.04 -23.77
N LEU A 325 -29.14 23.04 -24.63
CA LEU A 325 -30.44 23.35 -25.23
C LEU A 325 -30.72 22.36 -26.36
#